data_AF-A0A8H4HE12-F1
#
_entry.id   AF-A0A8H4HE12-F1
#
_cell.length_a   1.000
_cell.length_b   1.000
_cell.length_c   1.000
_cell.angle_alpha   90.00
_cell.angle_beta   90.00
_cell.angle_gamma   90.00
#
_symmetry.space_group_name_H-M   'P 1'
#
loop_
_entity.id
_entity.type
_entity.pdbx_description
1 polymer ?
#
loop_
_entity_poly.entity_id
_entity_poly.type
_entity_poly.pdbx_seq_one_letter_code
_entity_poly.pdbx_strand_id
1 'polypeptide(L)'
;MSMATRMSAARQLLEALESLHKAGIVHRDLNERNCMWGMVPLHNLDRSAKYEALGRPLKRIIPYVELWKQGELVRPIEVPENLRSEDFYLGDFGLAMQLGDPVIPRGYLPMQFCSPDRLHKKAPSFACDMWSYMIIFAEFYLGYTPFSTHLKGGIISGIVRCLGPLPESWKGLYSHPGGLNSWYDQGITPNPKHDLASTVAYWRPDADPAERELVHSIMNRVFTYSPEERLTATQLLQDPSFKAIMDKYGC
;
A
#
# COMPACT_ATOMS: atom_id res chain seq x y z
N MET A 1 17.71 2.61 2.72
CA MET A 1 16.85 3.72 3.17
C MET A 1 16.62 3.64 4.67
N SER A 2 16.79 4.76 5.38
CA SER A 2 16.60 4.82 6.83
C SER A 2 15.13 4.59 7.22
N MET A 3 14.86 4.34 8.50
CA MET A 3 13.47 4.30 8.98
C MET A 3 12.83 5.69 8.94
N ALA A 4 13.59 6.74 9.27
CA ALA A 4 13.10 8.12 9.22
C ALA A 4 12.57 8.52 7.84
N THR A 5 13.33 8.22 6.78
CA THR A 5 12.91 8.48 5.40
C THR A 5 11.63 7.70 5.06
N ARG A 6 11.54 6.42 5.46
CA ARG A 6 10.35 5.59 5.22
C ARG A 6 9.10 6.09 5.95
N MET A 7 9.23 6.54 7.19
CA MET A 7 8.11 7.10 7.97
C MET A 7 7.70 8.47 7.45
N SER A 8 8.65 9.30 7.01
CA SER A 8 8.35 10.55 6.30
C SER A 8 7.51 10.30 5.04
N ALA A 9 7.88 9.32 4.21
CA ALA A 9 7.06 8.95 3.04
C ALA A 9 5.68 8.42 3.43
N ALA A 10 5.59 7.61 4.50
CA ALA A 10 4.31 7.12 4.99
C ALA A 10 3.38 8.27 5.44
N ARG A 11 3.93 9.32 6.05
CA ARG A 11 3.18 10.53 6.41
C ARG A 11 2.74 11.33 5.19
N GLN A 12 3.66 11.63 4.27
CA GLN A 12 3.36 12.36 3.04
C GLN A 12 2.29 11.66 2.19
N LEU A 13 2.34 10.33 2.09
CA LEU A 13 1.33 9.53 1.40
C LEU A 13 -0.05 9.67 2.07
N LEU A 14 -0.10 9.71 3.40
CA LEU A 14 -1.36 9.89 4.14
C LEU A 14 -1.94 11.28 3.96
N GLU A 15 -1.09 12.32 3.95
CA GLU A 15 -1.48 13.71 3.70
C GLU A 15 -2.01 13.90 2.27
N ALA A 16 -1.38 13.26 1.28
CA ALA A 16 -1.88 13.21 -0.09
C ALA A 16 -3.25 12.51 -0.17
N LEU A 17 -3.41 11.39 0.54
CA LEU A 17 -4.66 10.64 0.56
C LEU A 17 -5.78 11.41 1.28
N GLU A 18 -5.47 12.11 2.36
CA GLU A 18 -6.41 13.01 3.06
C GLU A 18 -6.92 14.10 2.13
N SER A 19 -6.02 14.72 1.36
CA SER A 19 -6.38 15.74 0.37
C SER A 19 -7.29 15.17 -0.72
N LEU A 20 -7.02 13.96 -1.19
CA LEU A 20 -7.83 13.28 -2.19
C LEU A 20 -9.24 12.96 -1.66
N HIS A 21 -9.32 12.43 -0.43
CA HIS A 21 -10.59 12.09 0.23
C HIS A 21 -11.43 13.33 0.52
N LYS A 22 -10.80 14.45 0.94
CA LYS A 22 -11.47 15.75 1.12
C LYS A 22 -12.02 16.31 -0.19
N ALA A 23 -11.38 16.02 -1.33
CA ALA A 23 -11.88 16.34 -2.66
C ALA A 23 -12.99 15.38 -3.16
N GLY A 24 -13.36 14.38 -2.36
CA GLY A 24 -14.38 13.41 -2.71
C GLY A 24 -13.91 12.32 -3.66
N ILE A 25 -12.60 12.12 -3.81
CA ILE A 25 -12.01 11.16 -4.77
C ILE A 25 -11.50 9.93 -4.01
N VAL A 26 -11.79 8.74 -4.57
CA VAL A 26 -11.27 7.45 -4.10
C VAL A 26 -10.24 6.95 -5.11
N HIS A 27 -9.03 6.60 -4.68
CA HIS A 27 -7.93 6.17 -5.56
C HIS A 27 -8.16 4.76 -6.13
N ARG A 28 -8.54 3.81 -5.27
CA ARG A 28 -8.86 2.39 -5.54
C ARG A 28 -7.71 1.50 -6.03
N ASP A 29 -6.56 2.07 -6.38
CA ASP A 29 -5.38 1.32 -6.81
C ASP A 29 -4.11 1.75 -6.07
N LEU A 30 -4.21 1.92 -4.75
CA LEU A 30 -3.05 2.27 -3.94
C LEU A 30 -2.16 1.02 -3.77
N ASN A 31 -0.95 1.05 -4.31
CA ASN A 31 0.04 -0.02 -4.20
C ASN A 31 1.46 0.56 -4.36
N GLU A 32 2.48 -0.27 -4.18
CA GLU A 32 3.89 0.12 -4.22
C GLU A 32 4.35 0.68 -5.57
N ARG A 33 3.69 0.33 -6.67
CA ARG A 33 4.02 0.78 -8.03
C ARG A 33 3.50 2.17 -8.34
N ASN A 34 2.45 2.58 -7.62
CA ASN A 34 1.80 3.87 -7.77
C ASN A 34 2.33 4.90 -6.75
N CYS A 35 3.29 4.52 -5.92
CA CYS A 35 3.95 5.40 -4.97
C CYS A 35 5.41 5.63 -5.38
N MET A 36 5.84 6.88 -5.45
CA MET A 36 7.11 7.25 -6.08
C MET A 36 7.90 8.23 -5.24
N TRP A 37 9.21 8.01 -5.16
CA TRP A 37 10.13 9.02 -4.63
C TRP A 37 10.34 10.13 -5.65
N GLY A 38 10.42 11.37 -5.15
CA GLY A 38 10.88 12.49 -5.93
C GLY A 38 12.33 12.34 -6.37
N MET A 39 12.69 13.08 -7.39
CA MET A 39 14.05 13.13 -7.94
C MET A 39 14.43 14.58 -8.18
N VAL A 40 15.70 14.91 -7.94
CA VAL A 40 16.25 16.22 -8.23
C VAL A 40 15.97 16.60 -9.69
N PRO A 41 15.56 17.85 -9.98
CA PRO A 41 15.20 18.23 -11.34
C PRO A 41 16.41 18.17 -12.28
N LEU A 42 16.34 17.31 -13.30
CA LEU A 42 17.41 17.17 -14.30
C LEU A 42 17.16 18.00 -15.57
N HIS A 43 16.08 18.78 -15.64
CA HIS A 43 15.67 19.48 -16.87
C HIS A 43 16.70 20.50 -17.35
N ASN A 44 17.45 21.11 -16.43
CA ASN A 44 18.50 22.09 -16.74
C ASN A 44 19.85 21.47 -17.16
N LEU A 45 20.03 20.16 -17.01
CA LEU A 45 21.25 19.48 -17.41
C LEU A 45 21.25 19.23 -18.92
N ASP A 46 22.42 19.40 -19.54
CA ASP A 46 22.63 18.94 -20.91
C ASP A 46 22.62 17.39 -20.99
N ARG A 47 22.70 16.86 -22.21
CA ARG A 47 22.66 15.40 -22.44
C ARG A 47 23.86 14.69 -21.82
N SER A 48 25.05 15.31 -21.86
CA SER A 48 26.28 14.69 -21.36
C SER A 48 26.21 14.55 -19.85
N ALA A 49 25.85 15.64 -19.16
CA ALA A 49 25.64 15.68 -17.72
C ALA A 49 24.54 14.71 -17.27
N LYS A 50 23.45 14.55 -18.03
CA LYS A 50 22.41 13.54 -17.75
C LYS A 50 22.97 12.12 -17.80
N TYR A 51 23.83 11.81 -18.77
CA TYR A 51 24.45 10.48 -18.88
C TYR A 51 25.52 10.23 -17.82
N GLU A 52 26.23 11.27 -17.37
CA GLU A 52 27.11 11.16 -16.20
C GLU A 52 26.32 10.89 -14.93
N ALA A 53 25.18 11.57 -14.75
CA ALA A 53 24.34 11.42 -13.56
C ALA A 53 23.56 10.10 -13.53
N LEU A 54 22.94 9.68 -14.63
CA LEU A 54 22.03 8.51 -14.68
C LEU A 54 22.63 7.27 -15.35
N GLY A 55 23.81 7.40 -15.96
CA GLY A 55 24.33 6.42 -16.88
C GLY A 55 23.72 6.52 -18.29
N ARG A 56 24.27 5.73 -19.21
CA ARG A 56 23.76 5.66 -20.59
C ARG A 56 22.61 4.66 -20.69
N PRO A 57 21.53 4.97 -21.44
CA PRO A 57 20.44 4.04 -21.65
C PRO A 57 20.94 2.72 -22.26
N LEU A 58 20.65 1.62 -21.59
CA LEU A 58 20.91 0.29 -22.10
C LEU A 58 19.72 -0.14 -22.95
N LYS A 59 20.00 -0.49 -24.21
CA LYS A 59 18.97 -0.79 -25.20
C LYS A 59 19.19 -2.15 -25.83
N ARG A 60 18.09 -2.80 -26.19
CA ARG A 60 18.08 -4.01 -27.01
C ARG A 60 17.12 -3.82 -28.17
N ILE A 61 17.57 -4.15 -29.38
CA ILE A 61 16.72 -4.17 -30.56
C ILE A 61 15.60 -5.19 -30.35
N ILE A 62 14.37 -4.80 -30.70
CA ILE A 62 13.25 -5.74 -30.75
C ILE A 62 13.31 -6.44 -32.11
N PRO A 63 13.58 -7.76 -32.16
CA PRO A 63 13.95 -8.44 -33.41
C PRO A 63 12.81 -8.55 -34.42
N TYR A 64 11.56 -8.61 -33.95
CA TYR A 64 10.38 -8.74 -34.80
C TYR A 64 9.35 -7.72 -34.37
N VAL A 65 9.15 -6.70 -35.20
CA VAL A 65 8.14 -5.67 -34.99
C VAL A 65 7.57 -5.25 -36.33
N GLU A 66 6.26 -5.42 -36.53
CA GLU A 66 5.52 -4.85 -37.67
C GLU A 66 5.24 -3.36 -37.42
N LEU A 67 6.30 -2.56 -37.30
CA LEU A 67 6.21 -1.10 -37.24
C LEU A 67 6.99 -0.49 -38.39
N TRP A 68 6.62 0.73 -38.77
CA TRP A 68 7.30 1.50 -39.81
C TRP A 68 8.78 1.82 -39.48
N LYS A 69 9.22 1.58 -38.23
CA LYS A 69 10.59 1.74 -37.76
C LYS A 69 10.95 0.65 -36.74
N GLN A 70 12.23 0.25 -36.74
CA GLN A 70 12.79 -0.64 -35.74
C GLN A 70 12.60 -0.09 -34.32
N GLY A 71 11.99 -0.91 -33.45
CA GLY A 71 11.81 -0.60 -32.04
C GLY A 71 13.02 -0.98 -31.18
N GLU A 72 13.26 -0.22 -30.12
CA GLU A 72 14.26 -0.52 -29.09
C GLU A 72 13.55 -0.72 -27.75
N LEU A 73 13.87 -1.80 -27.04
CA LEU A 73 13.53 -1.98 -25.64
C LEU A 73 14.60 -1.32 -24.79
N VAL A 74 14.19 -0.38 -23.92
CA VAL A 74 15.10 0.33 -23.02
C VAL A 74 14.97 -0.26 -21.63
N ARG A 75 16.10 -0.61 -21.00
CA ARG A 75 16.12 -1.07 -19.61
C ARG A 75 15.68 0.07 -18.69
N PRO A 76 14.82 -0.18 -17.67
CA PRO A 76 14.54 0.80 -16.63
C PRO A 76 15.83 1.30 -15.98
N ILE A 77 15.89 2.60 -15.69
CA ILE A 77 17.03 3.19 -14.99
C ILE A 77 17.01 2.81 -13.51
N GLU A 78 18.20 2.65 -12.94
CA GLU A 78 18.39 2.61 -11.49
C GLU A 78 18.80 4.01 -11.07
N VAL A 79 17.88 4.74 -10.40
CA VAL A 79 18.13 6.13 -10.00
C VAL A 79 19.14 6.13 -8.84
N PRO A 80 20.29 6.81 -8.97
CA PRO A 80 21.26 6.94 -7.88
C PRO A 80 20.65 7.61 -6.65
N GLU A 81 21.04 7.14 -5.46
CA GLU A 81 20.45 7.62 -4.19
C GLU A 81 20.68 9.13 -3.97
N ASN A 82 21.77 9.69 -4.48
CA ASN A 82 22.07 11.13 -4.40
C ASN A 82 21.17 12.00 -5.29
N LEU A 83 20.42 11.42 -6.23
CA LEU A 83 19.44 12.12 -7.04
C LEU A 83 18.02 12.02 -6.47
N ARG A 84 17.79 11.18 -5.47
CA ARG A 84 16.48 11.03 -4.83
C ARG A 84 16.21 12.25 -3.94
N SER A 85 15.01 12.84 -4.03
CA SER A 85 14.55 13.84 -3.05
C SER A 85 13.83 13.18 -1.89
N GLU A 86 13.54 13.95 -0.85
CA GLU A 86 12.76 13.49 0.31
C GLU A 86 11.24 13.58 0.07
N ASP A 87 10.82 14.10 -1.08
CA ASP A 87 9.40 14.16 -1.45
C ASP A 87 8.88 12.78 -1.86
N PHE A 88 7.65 12.50 -1.48
CA PHE A 88 6.97 11.24 -1.80
C PHE A 88 5.61 11.53 -2.46
N TYR A 89 5.38 10.89 -3.60
CA TYR A 89 4.24 11.18 -4.46
C TYR A 89 3.35 9.95 -4.65
N LEU A 90 2.04 10.21 -4.66
CA LEU A 90 1.04 9.28 -5.16
C LEU A 90 0.77 9.58 -6.65
N GLY A 91 0.85 8.56 -7.49
CA GLY A 91 0.58 8.62 -8.92
C GLY A 91 -0.48 7.61 -9.36
N ASP A 92 -0.69 7.57 -10.67
CA ASP A 92 -1.67 6.71 -11.37
C ASP A 92 -3.12 6.78 -10.87
N PHE A 93 -3.80 7.85 -11.27
CA PHE A 93 -5.22 8.06 -11.03
C PHE A 93 -6.11 7.37 -12.08
N GLY A 94 -5.59 6.44 -12.88
CA GLY A 94 -6.34 5.79 -13.96
C GLY A 94 -7.55 4.99 -13.49
N LEU A 95 -7.53 4.54 -12.22
CA LEU A 95 -8.65 3.90 -11.55
C LEU A 95 -9.33 4.78 -10.51
N ALA A 96 -8.96 6.05 -10.35
CA ALA A 96 -9.62 6.94 -9.41
C ALA A 96 -11.07 7.26 -9.83
N MET A 97 -11.93 7.57 -8.87
CA MET A 97 -13.32 7.97 -9.12
C MET A 97 -13.84 8.95 -8.07
N GLN A 98 -14.85 9.75 -8.43
CA GLN A 98 -15.60 10.53 -7.46
C GLN A 98 -16.50 9.60 -6.63
N LEU A 99 -16.59 9.83 -5.33
CA LEU A 99 -17.51 9.08 -4.48
C LEU A 99 -18.96 9.30 -4.93
N GLY A 100 -19.69 8.22 -5.16
CA GLY A 100 -21.07 8.24 -5.63
C GLY A 100 -21.23 8.01 -7.14
N ASP A 101 -20.15 8.11 -7.93
CA ASP A 101 -20.21 7.78 -9.35
C ASP A 101 -20.47 6.28 -9.58
N PRO A 102 -21.14 5.91 -10.69
CA PRO A 102 -21.30 4.51 -11.06
C PRO A 102 -19.94 3.81 -11.17
N VAL A 103 -19.76 2.76 -10.38
CA VAL A 103 -18.52 1.98 -10.40
C VAL A 103 -18.44 1.21 -11.70
N ILE A 104 -17.65 1.68 -12.66
CA ILE A 104 -17.26 0.85 -13.80
C ILE A 104 -16.14 -0.07 -13.31
N PRO A 105 -16.33 -1.41 -13.30
CA PRO A 105 -15.26 -2.34 -12.98
C PRO A 105 -14.28 -2.35 -14.15
N ARG A 106 -13.34 -1.40 -14.16
CA ARG A 106 -12.17 -1.40 -15.04
C ARG A 106 -10.95 -1.76 -14.21
N GLY A 107 -10.04 -2.53 -14.80
CA GLY A 107 -8.75 -2.88 -14.22
C GLY A 107 -8.75 -4.14 -13.37
N TYR A 108 -7.55 -4.63 -13.11
CA TYR A 108 -7.28 -5.70 -12.15
C TYR A 108 -7.06 -5.06 -10.77
N LEU A 109 -7.74 -5.58 -9.75
CA LEU A 109 -7.51 -5.10 -8.38
C LEU A 109 -6.11 -5.50 -7.91
N PRO A 110 -5.39 -4.63 -7.18
CA PRO A 110 -4.12 -4.99 -6.56
C PRO A 110 -4.39 -5.93 -5.38
N MET A 111 -4.53 -7.23 -5.64
CA MET A 111 -5.08 -8.22 -4.69
C MET A 111 -4.43 -8.17 -3.29
N GLN A 112 -3.12 -7.90 -3.20
CA GLN A 112 -2.39 -7.84 -1.94
C GLN A 112 -2.67 -6.55 -1.13
N PHE A 113 -3.06 -5.47 -1.80
CA PHE A 113 -3.39 -4.17 -1.21
C PHE A 113 -4.89 -3.94 -1.09
N CYS A 114 -5.70 -4.74 -1.79
CA CYS A 114 -7.14 -4.61 -1.84
C CYS A 114 -7.78 -4.94 -0.48
N SER A 115 -8.62 -4.04 0.01
CA SER A 115 -9.38 -4.25 1.25
C SER A 115 -10.31 -5.46 1.12
N PRO A 116 -10.53 -6.23 2.21
CA PRO A 116 -11.37 -7.41 2.17
C PRO A 116 -12.82 -7.07 1.78
N ASP A 117 -13.36 -5.92 2.18
CA ASP A 117 -14.70 -5.48 1.78
C ASP A 117 -14.88 -5.37 0.25
N ARG A 118 -13.91 -4.75 -0.45
CA ARG A 118 -13.85 -4.71 -1.92
C ARG A 118 -13.81 -6.09 -2.56
N LEU A 119 -13.10 -7.04 -1.95
CA LEU A 119 -13.04 -8.43 -2.40
C LEU A 119 -14.36 -9.20 -2.12
N HIS A 120 -15.28 -8.63 -1.34
CA HIS A 120 -16.58 -9.19 -0.97
C HIS A 120 -17.74 -8.35 -1.52
N LYS A 121 -17.61 -7.85 -2.76
CA LYS A 121 -18.66 -7.12 -3.51
C LYS A 121 -19.17 -5.84 -2.83
N LYS A 122 -18.48 -5.31 -1.82
CA LYS A 122 -18.83 -4.00 -1.28
C LYS A 122 -18.41 -2.88 -2.24
N ALA A 123 -19.21 -1.82 -2.25
CA ALA A 123 -18.90 -0.62 -3.04
C ALA A 123 -17.59 0.01 -2.54
N PRO A 124 -16.76 0.58 -3.44
CA PRO A 124 -15.60 1.33 -3.01
C PRO A 124 -15.99 2.56 -2.20
N SER A 125 -15.18 2.87 -1.21
CA SER A 125 -15.29 4.03 -0.34
C SER A 125 -13.88 4.48 0.05
N PHE A 126 -13.73 5.64 0.70
CA PHE A 126 -12.42 6.09 1.19
C PHE A 126 -11.71 5.06 2.09
N ALA A 127 -12.49 4.23 2.79
CA ALA A 127 -11.96 3.18 3.64
C ALA A 127 -11.16 2.11 2.86
N CYS A 128 -11.46 1.86 1.59
CA CYS A 128 -10.66 0.89 0.82
C CYS A 128 -9.24 1.40 0.57
N ASP A 129 -9.08 2.70 0.30
CA ASP A 129 -7.75 3.31 0.18
C ASP A 129 -7.01 3.29 1.51
N MET A 130 -7.71 3.50 2.64
CA MET A 130 -7.11 3.45 3.97
C MET A 130 -6.54 2.07 4.31
N TRP A 131 -7.22 1.00 3.88
CA TRP A 131 -6.68 -0.36 4.00
C TRP A 131 -5.39 -0.50 3.19
N SER A 132 -5.42 -0.11 1.92
CA SER A 132 -4.26 -0.20 1.04
C SER A 132 -3.09 0.64 1.56
N TYR A 133 -3.37 1.84 2.10
CA TYR A 133 -2.40 2.69 2.77
C TYR A 133 -1.75 1.96 3.94
N MET A 134 -2.53 1.26 4.77
CA MET A 134 -1.98 0.54 5.92
C MET A 134 -1.11 -0.65 5.52
N ILE A 135 -1.36 -1.27 4.36
CA ILE A 135 -0.44 -2.27 3.80
C ILE A 135 0.90 -1.63 3.43
N ILE A 136 0.89 -0.47 2.77
CA ILE A 136 2.11 0.27 2.38
C ILE A 136 2.85 0.79 3.62
N PHE A 137 2.14 1.35 4.60
CA PHE A 137 2.70 1.75 5.89
C PHE A 137 3.38 0.56 6.59
N ALA A 138 2.72 -0.60 6.62
CA ALA A 138 3.29 -1.80 7.19
C ALA A 138 4.55 -2.25 6.44
N GLU A 139 4.57 -2.16 5.11
CA GLU A 139 5.76 -2.46 4.32
C GLU A 139 6.90 -1.48 4.60
N PHE A 140 6.62 -0.19 4.72
CA PHE A 140 7.63 0.80 5.14
C PHE A 140 8.20 0.49 6.52
N TYR A 141 7.35 0.12 7.48
CA TYR A 141 7.75 -0.12 8.85
C TYR A 141 8.42 -1.48 9.08
N LEU A 142 7.93 -2.55 8.43
CA LEU A 142 8.37 -3.95 8.64
C LEU A 142 9.37 -4.41 7.57
N GLY A 143 9.43 -3.75 6.40
CA GLY A 143 10.17 -4.21 5.22
C GLY A 143 9.46 -5.28 4.39
N TYR A 144 8.27 -5.73 4.83
CA TYR A 144 7.44 -6.75 4.18
C TYR A 144 5.96 -6.46 4.40
N THR A 145 5.11 -6.97 3.52
CA THR A 145 3.66 -6.89 3.71
C THR A 145 3.19 -7.75 4.89
N PRO A 146 2.20 -7.31 5.70
CA PRO A 146 1.84 -7.96 6.95
C PRO A 146 1.07 -9.29 6.75
N PHE A 147 0.43 -9.49 5.59
CA PHE A 147 -0.40 -10.66 5.31
C PHE A 147 0.24 -11.60 4.29
N SER A 148 0.21 -12.90 4.55
CA SER A 148 0.76 -13.91 3.64
C SER A 148 -0.19 -14.18 2.47
N THR A 149 0.35 -14.23 1.25
CA THR A 149 -0.36 -14.61 0.03
C THR A 149 -0.23 -16.11 -0.30
N HIS A 150 0.64 -16.84 0.41
CA HIS A 150 1.02 -18.23 0.09
C HIS A 150 0.09 -19.29 0.71
N LEU A 151 -0.88 -18.88 1.52
CA LEU A 151 -1.83 -19.80 2.13
C LEU A 151 -2.87 -20.27 1.12
N LYS A 152 -3.44 -21.46 1.33
CA LYS A 152 -4.62 -21.90 0.57
C LYS A 152 -5.73 -20.86 0.75
N GLY A 153 -6.28 -20.35 -0.35
CA GLY A 153 -7.24 -19.24 -0.33
C GLY A 153 -6.60 -17.84 -0.49
N GLY A 154 -5.27 -17.78 -0.65
CA GLY A 154 -4.54 -16.56 -0.97
C GLY A 154 -4.56 -15.53 0.15
N ILE A 155 -4.64 -14.25 -0.25
CA ILE A 155 -4.53 -13.09 0.66
C ILE A 155 -5.57 -13.10 1.77
N ILE A 156 -6.82 -13.51 1.52
CA ILE A 156 -7.87 -13.53 2.54
C ILE A 156 -7.53 -14.50 3.66
N SER A 157 -6.93 -15.65 3.35
CA SER A 157 -6.45 -16.58 4.39
C SER A 157 -5.32 -15.98 5.22
N GLY A 158 -4.44 -15.18 4.60
CA GLY A 158 -3.42 -14.41 5.31
C GLY A 158 -4.03 -13.41 6.28
N ILE A 159 -5.03 -12.66 5.81
CA ILE A 159 -5.77 -11.67 6.61
C ILE A 159 -6.49 -12.36 7.78
N VAL A 160 -7.25 -13.43 7.53
CA VAL A 160 -7.99 -14.17 8.57
C VAL A 160 -7.05 -14.78 9.61
N ARG A 161 -5.88 -15.27 9.19
CA ARG A 161 -4.86 -15.80 10.12
C ARG A 161 -4.36 -14.71 11.09
N CYS A 162 -4.23 -13.48 10.62
CA CYS A 162 -3.68 -12.36 11.38
C CYS A 162 -4.74 -11.62 12.21
N LEU A 163 -5.96 -11.47 11.69
CA LEU A 163 -7.00 -10.61 12.26
C LEU A 163 -8.20 -11.39 12.82
N GLY A 164 -8.29 -12.69 12.55
CA GLY A 164 -9.46 -13.50 12.89
C GLY A 164 -10.51 -13.50 11.77
N PRO A 165 -11.68 -14.11 12.02
CA PRO A 165 -12.66 -14.41 10.99
C PRO A 165 -13.28 -13.14 10.40
N LEU A 166 -13.58 -13.19 9.11
CA LEU A 166 -14.40 -12.19 8.44
C LEU A 166 -15.84 -12.22 8.98
N PRO A 167 -16.59 -11.11 8.88
CA PRO A 167 -17.99 -11.08 9.31
C PRO A 167 -18.81 -12.16 8.60
N GLU A 168 -19.64 -12.89 9.35
CA GLU A 168 -20.46 -13.98 8.80
C GLU A 168 -21.39 -13.50 7.67
N SER A 169 -21.89 -12.27 7.76
CA SER A 169 -22.74 -11.65 6.74
C SER A 169 -22.07 -11.47 5.38
N TRP A 170 -20.74 -11.60 5.29
CA TRP A 170 -20.00 -11.51 4.02
C TRP A 170 -19.87 -12.86 3.30
N LYS A 171 -20.29 -13.95 3.94
CA LYS A 171 -20.20 -15.29 3.38
C LYS A 171 -20.98 -15.39 2.07
N GLY A 172 -20.32 -15.88 1.02
CA GLY A 172 -20.87 -15.97 -0.33
C GLY A 172 -20.74 -14.69 -1.17
N LEU A 173 -20.21 -13.60 -0.60
CA LEU A 173 -19.97 -12.35 -1.33
C LEU A 173 -18.58 -12.26 -1.96
N TYR A 174 -17.65 -13.16 -1.63
CA TYR A 174 -16.31 -13.17 -2.22
C TYR A 174 -16.38 -13.27 -3.76
N SER A 175 -15.66 -12.38 -4.45
CA SER A 175 -15.80 -12.17 -5.89
C SER A 175 -14.83 -12.97 -6.78
N HIS A 176 -13.89 -13.70 -6.18
CA HIS A 176 -12.83 -14.42 -6.92
C HIS A 176 -12.91 -15.94 -6.71
N PRO A 177 -12.33 -16.76 -7.61
CA PRO A 177 -12.20 -18.19 -7.39
C PRO A 177 -11.44 -18.53 -6.10
N GLY A 178 -11.71 -19.71 -5.52
CA GLY A 178 -10.97 -20.21 -4.36
C GLY A 178 -11.44 -19.69 -3.00
N GLY A 179 -12.68 -19.18 -2.92
CA GLY A 179 -13.31 -18.80 -1.65
C GLY A 179 -13.40 -19.95 -0.66
N LEU A 180 -13.05 -19.71 0.61
CA LEU A 180 -13.13 -20.73 1.68
C LEU A 180 -14.21 -20.37 2.70
N ASN A 181 -15.05 -21.35 3.05
CA ASN A 181 -16.09 -21.19 4.08
C ASN A 181 -15.50 -20.94 5.48
N SER A 182 -14.29 -21.45 5.74
CA SER A 182 -13.60 -21.29 7.02
C SER A 182 -13.20 -19.86 7.33
N TRP A 183 -13.20 -18.94 6.35
CA TRP A 183 -12.90 -17.53 6.61
C TRP A 183 -13.94 -16.83 7.49
N TYR A 184 -15.14 -17.37 7.56
CA TYR A 184 -16.29 -16.76 8.26
C TYR A 184 -16.66 -17.53 9.53
N ASP A 185 -15.86 -18.51 9.93
CA ASP A 185 -16.10 -19.30 11.13
C ASP A 185 -15.76 -18.46 12.38
N GLN A 186 -16.80 -17.99 13.07
CA GLN A 186 -16.67 -17.12 14.24
C GLN A 186 -16.03 -17.82 15.45
N GLY A 187 -15.81 -19.15 15.39
CA GLY A 187 -15.06 -19.88 16.41
C GLY A 187 -13.54 -19.81 16.25
N ILE A 188 -13.04 -19.28 15.13
CA ILE A 188 -11.60 -19.11 14.89
C ILE A 188 -11.11 -17.83 15.57
N THR A 189 -9.94 -17.91 16.21
CA THR A 189 -9.20 -16.73 16.70
C THR A 189 -7.98 -16.45 15.84
N PRO A 190 -7.44 -15.21 15.84
CA PRO A 190 -6.14 -14.93 15.25
C PRO A 190 -5.08 -15.93 15.72
N ASN A 191 -4.16 -16.30 14.82
CA ASN A 191 -3.07 -17.20 15.18
C ASN A 191 -2.08 -16.45 16.09
N PRO A 192 -1.84 -16.89 17.33
CA PRO A 192 -0.99 -16.15 18.28
C PRO A 192 0.49 -16.00 17.87
N LYS A 193 0.94 -16.68 16.81
CA LYS A 193 2.29 -16.52 16.24
C LYS A 193 2.33 -15.61 15.01
N HIS A 194 1.17 -15.23 14.50
CA HIS A 194 1.02 -14.49 13.25
C HIS A 194 -0.04 -13.38 13.36
N ASP A 195 -0.52 -13.05 14.56
CA ASP A 195 -1.30 -11.85 14.78
C ASP A 195 -0.44 -10.60 14.56
N LEU A 196 -1.09 -9.43 14.48
CA LEU A 196 -0.39 -8.18 14.16
C LEU A 196 0.74 -7.88 15.15
N ALA A 197 0.51 -8.05 16.46
CA ALA A 197 1.51 -7.79 17.49
C ALA A 197 2.74 -8.71 17.32
N SER A 198 2.52 -10.00 17.10
CA SER A 198 3.59 -10.98 16.88
C SER A 198 4.33 -10.73 15.57
N THR A 199 3.62 -10.34 14.51
CA THR A 199 4.21 -9.95 13.22
C THR A 199 5.11 -8.73 13.38
N VAL A 200 4.65 -7.69 14.10
CA VAL A 200 5.46 -6.49 14.41
C VAL A 200 6.70 -6.88 15.22
N ALA A 201 6.55 -7.67 16.28
CA ALA A 201 7.66 -8.09 17.13
C ALA A 201 8.69 -8.96 16.39
N TYR A 202 8.24 -9.81 15.46
CA TYR A 202 9.10 -10.67 14.67
C TYR A 202 9.95 -9.89 13.66
N TRP A 203 9.33 -8.95 12.94
CA TRP A 203 10.03 -8.19 11.88
C TRP A 203 10.75 -6.95 12.38
N ARG A 204 10.41 -6.46 13.58
CA ARG A 204 11.07 -5.31 14.21
C ARG A 204 11.62 -5.64 15.59
N PRO A 205 12.52 -6.64 15.71
CA PRO A 205 13.15 -7.00 16.98
C PRO A 205 14.06 -5.89 17.54
N ASP A 206 14.44 -4.92 16.71
CA ASP A 206 15.20 -3.71 17.03
C ASP A 206 14.37 -2.60 17.69
N ALA A 207 13.07 -2.49 17.37
CA ALA A 207 12.19 -1.47 17.94
C ALA A 207 11.91 -1.75 19.42
N ASP A 208 11.85 -0.72 20.26
CA ASP A 208 11.45 -0.92 21.66
C ASP A 208 9.98 -1.34 21.80
N PRO A 209 9.58 -1.97 22.92
CA PRO A 209 8.21 -2.45 23.09
C PRO A 209 7.14 -1.36 22.98
N ALA A 210 7.43 -0.13 23.42
CA ALA A 210 6.45 0.96 23.35
C ALA A 210 6.19 1.38 21.90
N GLU A 211 7.23 1.47 21.07
CA GLU A 211 7.07 1.72 19.62
C GLU A 211 6.23 0.62 18.94
N ARG A 212 6.50 -0.64 19.26
CA ARG A 212 5.73 -1.77 18.69
C ARG A 212 4.26 -1.71 19.06
N GLU A 213 3.93 -1.34 20.30
CA GLU A 213 2.55 -1.17 20.74
C GLU A 213 1.84 -0.01 20.03
N LEU A 214 2.54 1.11 19.79
CA LEU A 214 1.99 2.23 19.02
C LEU A 214 1.66 1.79 17.58
N VAL A 215 2.59 1.10 16.92
CA VAL A 215 2.36 0.57 15.56
C VAL A 215 1.24 -0.46 15.53
N HIS A 216 1.22 -1.39 16.47
CA HIS A 216 0.15 -2.37 16.60
C HIS A 216 -1.22 -1.69 16.78
N SER A 217 -1.31 -0.68 17.64
CA SER A 217 -2.51 0.12 17.86
C SER A 217 -3.01 0.83 16.60
N ILE A 218 -2.10 1.40 15.79
CA ILE A 218 -2.43 2.03 14.50
C ILE A 218 -2.95 0.97 13.52
N MET A 219 -2.20 -0.13 13.34
CA MET A 219 -2.55 -1.20 12.41
C MET A 219 -3.91 -1.81 12.74
N ASN A 220 -4.20 -2.08 14.01
CA ASN A 220 -5.45 -2.70 14.44
C ASN A 220 -6.69 -1.85 14.12
N ARG A 221 -6.57 -0.51 14.20
CA ARG A 221 -7.68 0.42 13.92
C ARG A 221 -7.91 0.71 12.44
N VAL A 222 -6.90 0.51 11.60
CA VAL A 222 -7.05 0.67 10.14
C VAL A 222 -7.34 -0.68 9.45
N PHE A 223 -6.85 -1.79 9.98
CA PHE A 223 -7.22 -3.14 9.53
C PHE A 223 -8.56 -3.64 10.10
N THR A 224 -9.42 -2.73 10.59
CA THR A 224 -10.81 -3.06 10.93
C THR A 224 -11.59 -3.48 9.68
N TYR A 225 -12.28 -4.62 9.75
CA TYR A 225 -13.04 -5.16 8.61
C TYR A 225 -14.18 -4.25 8.18
N SER A 226 -14.92 -3.69 9.14
CA SER A 226 -16.02 -2.78 8.87
C SER A 226 -15.50 -1.47 8.25
N PRO A 227 -15.82 -1.17 6.98
CA PRO A 227 -15.37 0.07 6.34
C PRO A 227 -15.80 1.34 7.08
N GLU A 228 -16.96 1.29 7.73
CA GLU A 228 -17.57 2.41 8.45
C GLU A 228 -16.87 2.71 9.80
N GLU A 229 -16.21 1.71 10.38
CA GLU A 229 -15.46 1.84 11.65
C GLU A 229 -13.97 2.09 11.42
N ARG A 230 -13.50 1.94 10.17
CA ARG A 230 -12.11 2.14 9.79
C ARG A 230 -11.73 3.62 9.88
N LEU A 231 -10.57 3.92 10.47
CA LEU A 231 -10.08 5.29 10.52
C LEU A 231 -9.94 5.91 9.12
N THR A 232 -10.41 7.14 9.00
CA THR A 232 -10.15 8.01 7.85
C THR A 232 -8.72 8.56 7.87
N ALA A 233 -8.25 9.08 6.74
CA ALA A 233 -6.93 9.71 6.66
C ALA A 233 -6.80 10.88 7.66
N THR A 234 -7.82 11.72 7.77
CA THR A 234 -7.89 12.83 8.73
C THR A 234 -7.76 12.34 10.18
N GLN A 235 -8.50 11.29 10.54
CA GLN A 235 -8.46 10.75 11.90
C GLN A 235 -7.11 10.12 12.20
N LEU A 236 -6.50 9.41 11.25
CA LEU A 236 -5.19 8.81 11.43
C LEU A 236 -4.07 9.86 11.55
N LEU A 237 -4.11 10.94 10.76
CA LEU A 237 -3.15 12.06 10.91
C LEU A 237 -3.25 12.74 12.28
N GLN A 238 -4.44 12.74 12.89
CA GLN A 238 -4.67 13.33 14.20
C GLN A 238 -4.38 12.38 15.36
N ASP A 239 -4.23 11.09 15.07
CA ASP A 239 -4.10 10.04 16.04
C ASP A 239 -2.83 10.17 16.91
N PRO A 240 -2.94 10.05 18.25
CA PRO A 240 -1.78 10.15 19.14
C PRO A 240 -0.71 9.11 18.86
N SER A 241 -1.08 7.86 18.56
CA SER A 241 -0.10 6.81 18.30
C SER A 241 0.64 7.06 17.00
N PHE A 242 -0.07 7.47 15.94
CA PHE A 242 0.53 7.83 14.67
C PHE A 242 1.50 9.01 14.83
N LYS A 243 1.06 10.09 15.48
CA LYS A 243 1.93 11.25 15.78
C LYS A 243 3.17 10.87 16.57
N ALA A 244 3.04 10.03 17.60
CA ALA A 244 4.18 9.60 18.40
C ALA A 244 5.22 8.81 17.58
N ILE A 245 4.78 7.97 16.63
CA ILE A 245 5.67 7.29 15.69
C ILE A 245 6.36 8.30 14.76
N MET A 246 5.59 9.23 14.19
CA MET A 246 6.14 10.25 13.28
C MET A 246 7.16 11.15 13.99
N ASP A 247 6.85 11.61 15.20
CA ASP A 247 7.74 12.42 16.04
C ASP A 247 9.04 11.67 16.39
N LYS A 248 8.94 10.37 16.71
CA LYS A 248 10.12 9.52 17.00
C LYS A 248 11.11 9.49 15.85
N TYR A 249 10.61 9.55 14.62
CA TYR A 249 11.39 9.51 13.39
C TYR A 249 11.67 10.89 12.79
N GLY A 250 11.27 11.96 13.47
CA GLY A 250 11.55 13.35 13.08
C GLY A 250 10.76 13.81 11.86
N CYS A 251 9.57 13.26 11.61
CA CYS A 251 8.75 13.56 10.44
C CYS A 251 7.39 14.14 10.79
#